data_AF-A0A969LMI9-F1
#
_entry.id   AF-A0A969LMI9-F1
#
_cell.length_a   1.000
_cell.length_b   1.000
_cell.length_c   1.000
_cell.angle_alpha   90.00
_cell.angle_beta   90.00
_cell.angle_gamma   90.00
#
_symmetry.space_group_name_H-M   'P 1'
#
loop_
_entity.id
_entity.type
_entity.pdbx_description
1 polymer ?
#
loop_
_entity_poly.entity_id
_entity_poly.type
_entity_poly.pdbx_seq_one_letter_code
_entity_poly.pdbx_strand_id
1 'polypeptide(L)' 'MVEMMPDVIVAMKRYESGSHETDQVFAMKGIQVTPAGAARRVVTMDGLYLLGFGPRTPAAALDLMHEIYPDIPASGLTK' A
#
# COMPACT_ATOMS: atom_id res chain seq x y z
N MET A 1 3.57 2.25 -15.78
CA MET A 1 2.81 1.15 -15.14
C MET A 1 2.51 -0.02 -16.07
N VAL A 2 2.21 0.22 -17.36
CA VAL A 2 1.75 -0.85 -18.28
C VAL A 2 2.79 -1.98 -18.46
N GLU A 3 4.09 -1.67 -18.49
CA GLU A 3 5.13 -2.71 -18.60
C GLU A 3 5.46 -3.41 -17.28
N MET A 4 5.23 -2.76 -16.14
CA MET A 4 5.55 -3.32 -14.80
C MET A 4 4.43 -4.20 -14.24
N MET A 5 3.20 -4.05 -14.76
CA MET A 5 1.99 -4.80 -14.36
C MET A 5 1.89 -5.06 -12.84
N PRO A 6 1.94 -4.01 -12.00
CA PRO A 6 1.98 -4.20 -10.55
C PRO A 6 0.70 -4.84 -10.03
N ASP A 7 0.88 -5.72 -9.05
CA ASP A 7 -0.17 -6.38 -8.29
C ASP A 7 -0.76 -5.46 -7.21
N VAL A 8 0.08 -4.71 -6.51
CA VAL A 8 -0.32 -3.76 -5.47
C VAL A 8 0.42 -2.44 -5.68
N ILE A 9 -0.29 -1.32 -5.44
CA ILE A 9 0.30 0.01 -5.45
C ILE A 9 0.40 0.49 -4.00
N VAL A 10 1.62 0.80 -3.55
CA VAL A 10 1.85 1.42 -2.24
C VAL A 10 2.04 2.92 -2.44
N ALA A 11 1.22 3.72 -1.77
CA ALA A 11 1.26 5.17 -1.83
C ALA A 11 1.45 5.77 -0.43
N MET A 12 2.03 6.97 -0.38
CA MET A 12 2.19 7.69 0.88
C MET A 12 0.86 8.29 1.32
N LYS A 13 0.48 8.05 2.58
CA LYS A 13 -0.64 8.71 3.22
C LYS A 13 -0.28 10.18 3.42
N ARG A 14 -1.00 11.08 2.75
CA ARG A 14 -0.93 12.52 3.02
C ARG A 14 -1.96 12.85 4.10
N TYR A 15 -1.56 13.62 5.12
CA TYR A 15 -2.40 13.86 6.29
C TYR A 15 -3.67 14.70 5.97
N GLU A 16 -3.73 15.34 4.80
CA GLU A 16 -4.86 16.16 4.35
C GLU A 16 -5.72 15.49 3.27
N SER A 17 -5.31 14.32 2.77
CA SER A 17 -6.00 13.64 1.67
C SER A 17 -7.03 12.63 2.21
N GLY A 18 -8.31 12.90 2.00
CA GLY A 18 -9.38 11.93 2.20
C GLY A 18 -9.40 10.83 1.12
N SER A 19 -10.43 9.98 1.16
CA SER A 19 -10.69 8.88 0.21
C SER A 19 -10.67 9.29 -1.28
N HIS A 20 -10.85 10.58 -1.56
CA HIS A 20 -10.79 11.16 -2.90
C HIS A 20 -9.42 11.03 -3.59
N GLU A 21 -8.30 10.84 -2.87
CA GLU A 21 -7.00 10.66 -3.52
C GLU A 21 -6.88 9.26 -4.15
N THR A 22 -7.36 8.22 -3.48
CA THR A 22 -7.32 6.85 -4.00
C THR A 22 -8.19 6.71 -5.26
N ASP A 23 -9.35 7.38 -5.30
CA ASP A 23 -10.20 7.41 -6.49
C ASP A 23 -9.55 8.12 -7.69
N GLN A 24 -8.76 9.17 -7.43
CA GLN A 24 -7.97 9.83 -8.47
C GLN A 24 -6.84 8.96 -9.01
N VAL A 25 -6.23 8.11 -8.17
CA VAL A 25 -5.24 7.10 -8.60
C VAL A 25 -5.90 6.12 -9.59
N PHE A 26 -7.12 5.68 -9.32
CA PHE A 26 -7.87 4.82 -10.25
C PHE A 26 -8.37 5.53 -11.51
N ALA A 27 -8.42 6.87 -11.55
CA ALA A 27 -8.75 7.62 -12.75
C ALA A 27 -7.60 7.64 -13.78
N MET A 28 -6.37 7.26 -13.38
CA MET A 28 -5.22 7.21 -14.26
C MET A 28 -5.31 6.01 -15.20
N LYS A 29 -5.43 6.24 -16.51
CA LYS A 29 -5.51 5.16 -17.53
C LYS A 29 -4.39 4.12 -17.42
N GLY A 30 -3.17 4.57 -17.07
CA GLY A 30 -2.02 3.68 -16.90
C GLY A 30 -2.12 2.74 -15.69
N ILE A 31 -2.99 3.04 -14.71
CA ILE A 31 -3.25 2.21 -13.53
C ILE A 31 -4.45 1.31 -13.76
N GLN A 32 -5.50 1.79 -14.45
CA GLN A 32 -6.68 0.98 -14.77
C GLN A 32 -6.35 -0.32 -15.51
N VAL A 33 -5.30 -0.29 -16.34
CA VAL A 33 -4.84 -1.44 -17.11
C VAL A 33 -3.92 -2.38 -16.32
N THR A 34 -3.58 -2.09 -15.06
CA THR A 34 -2.75 -2.95 -14.22
C THR A 34 -3.61 -3.88 -13.35
N PRO A 35 -3.08 -5.04 -12.92
CA PRO A 35 -3.74 -5.91 -11.96
C PRO A 35 -4.16 -5.17 -10.67
N ALA A 36 -3.30 -4.27 -10.17
CA ALA A 36 -3.60 -3.42 -9.01
C ALA A 36 -4.81 -2.50 -9.24
N GLY A 37 -4.93 -1.88 -10.41
CA GLY A 37 -6.07 -1.01 -10.73
C GLY A 37 -7.37 -1.79 -10.90
N ALA A 38 -7.33 -2.94 -11.56
CA ALA A 38 -8.49 -3.81 -11.74
C ALA A 38 -9.02 -4.36 -10.39
N ALA A 39 -8.12 -4.79 -9.50
CA ALA A 39 -8.47 -5.27 -8.17
C ALA A 39 -8.65 -4.15 -7.13
N ARG A 40 -8.52 -2.87 -7.55
CA ARG A 40 -8.53 -1.68 -6.70
C ARG A 40 -7.62 -1.79 -5.46
N ARG A 41 -6.44 -2.38 -5.62
CA ARG A 41 -5.46 -2.60 -4.55
C ARG A 41 -4.46 -1.46 -4.44
N VAL A 42 -4.81 -0.47 -3.63
CA VAL A 42 -3.92 0.63 -3.25
C VAL A 42 -3.81 0.68 -1.73
N VAL A 43 -2.58 0.51 -1.21
CA VAL A 43 -2.27 0.62 0.22
C VAL A 43 -1.70 2.00 0.48
N THR A 44 -2.25 2.72 1.45
CA THR A 44 -1.74 4.04 1.87
C THR A 44 -1.16 3.98 3.28
N MET A 45 0.12 4.31 3.42
CA MET A 45 0.82 4.30 4.72
C MET A 45 1.68 5.54 4.89
N ASP A 46 1.99 5.90 6.13
CA ASP A 46 2.88 7.02 6.41
C ASP A 46 4.26 6.78 5.78
N GLY A 47 4.72 7.74 4.97
CA GLY A 47 5.97 7.56 4.24
C GLY A 47 7.22 7.64 5.11
N LEU A 48 7.20 8.41 6.21
CA LEU A 48 8.30 8.41 7.18
C LEU A 48 8.32 7.11 7.99
N TYR A 49 7.16 6.48 8.17
CA TYR A 49 7.05 5.17 8.78
C TYR A 49 7.67 4.07 7.90
N LEU A 50 7.40 4.08 6.58
CA LEU A 50 7.94 3.07 5.64
C LEU A 50 9.40 3.32 5.21
N LEU A 51 9.79 4.58 5.00
CA LEU A 51 11.09 4.95 4.43
C LEU A 51 12.04 5.58 5.43
N GLY A 52 11.62 5.79 6.68
CA GLY A 52 12.46 6.38 7.73
C GLY A 52 13.51 5.43 8.29
N PHE A 53 13.41 4.13 8.02
CA PHE A 53 14.37 3.08 8.41
C PHE A 53 14.89 3.17 9.87
N GLY A 54 14.01 3.57 10.78
CA GLY A 54 14.32 3.76 12.20
C GLY A 54 14.01 2.53 13.07
N PRO A 55 13.91 2.69 14.41
CA PRO A 55 13.54 1.60 15.31
C PRO A 55 12.14 1.03 15.06
N ARG A 56 11.30 1.74 14.30
CA ARG A 56 9.95 1.34 13.91
C ARG A 56 9.89 0.53 12.61
N THR A 57 11.01 0.32 11.92
CA THR A 57 11.07 -0.43 10.65
C THR A 57 10.47 -1.83 10.73
N PRO A 58 10.73 -2.63 11.78
CA PRO A 58 10.14 -3.97 11.87
C PRO A 58 8.62 -3.94 11.94
N ALA A 59 8.05 -2.99 12.69
CA ALA A 59 6.61 -2.79 12.76
C ALA A 59 6.04 -2.32 11.41
N ALA A 60 6.74 -1.39 10.74
CA ALA A 60 6.32 -0.89 9.43
C ALA A 60 6.30 -1.99 8.36
N ALA A 61 7.28 -2.90 8.38
CA ALA A 61 7.31 -4.05 7.49
C ALA A 61 6.18 -5.04 7.78
N LEU A 62 5.88 -5.29 9.06
CA LEU A 62 4.80 -6.19 9.46
C LEU A 62 3.43 -5.65 9.06
N ASP A 63 3.18 -4.37 9.34
CA ASP A 63 1.94 -3.70 8.97
C ASP A 63 1.74 -3.69 7.45
N LEU A 64 2.81 -3.39 6.69
CA LEU A 64 2.76 -3.44 5.23
C LEU A 64 2.50 -4.87 4.72
N MET A 65 3.11 -5.88 5.33
CA MET A 65 2.84 -7.28 4.96
C MET A 65 1.37 -7.66 5.17
N HIS A 66 0.76 -7.25 6.28
CA HIS A 66 -0.66 -7.53 6.53
C HIS A 66 -1.59 -6.81 5.54
N GLU A 67 -1.26 -5.58 5.15
CA GLU A 67 -2.05 -4.83 4.15
C GLU A 67 -1.95 -5.44 2.74
N ILE A 68 -0.78 -5.99 2.38
CA ILE A 68 -0.57 -6.63 1.07
C ILE A 68 -1.12 -8.06 1.04
N TYR A 69 -1.02 -8.78 2.15
CA TYR A 69 -1.37 -10.19 2.27
C TYR A 69 -2.34 -10.43 3.44
N PRO A 70 -3.62 -10.07 3.30
CA PRO A 70 -4.62 -10.25 4.37
C PRO A 70 -4.86 -11.72 4.74
N ASP A 71 -4.53 -12.64 3.84
CA ASP A 71 -4.66 -14.09 4.05
C ASP A 71 -3.53 -14.68 4.89
N ILE A 72 -2.43 -13.94 5.12
CA ILE A 72 -1.37 -14.37 6.02
C ILE A 72 -1.85 -14.04 7.45
N PRO A 73 -2.20 -15.05 8.27
CA PRO A 73 -2.53 -14.78 9.66
C PRO A 73 -1.33 -14.11 10.31
N ALA A 74 -1.58 -13.11 11.16
CA ALA A 74 -0.57 -12.45 11.97
C ALA A 74 0.09 -13.46 12.93
N SER A 75 0.99 -14.27 12.38
CA SER A 75 1.62 -15.37 13.07
C SER A 75 2.75 -14.81 13.93
N GLY A 76 2.41 -14.54 15.21
CA GLY A 76 3.35 -14.85 16.30
C GLY A 76 4.05 -13.69 17.00
N LEU A 77 3.45 -12.50 17.14
CA LEU A 77 3.94 -11.49 18.11
C LEU A 77 2.91 -11.14 19.19
N THR A 78 2.19 -12.15 19.69
CA THR A 78 1.62 -12.10 21.03
C THR A 78 2.62 -12.69 22.02
N LYS A 79 3.34 -11.80 22.71
CA LYS A 79 3.69 -11.96 24.12
C LYS A 79 3.76 -10.59 24.78
#